data_AF-A0A538CM27-F1
#
_entry.id   AF-A0A538CM27-F1
#
_cell.length_a   1.000
_cell.length_b   1.000
_cell.length_c   1.000
_cell.angle_alpha   90.00
_cell.angle_beta   90.00
_cell.angle_gamma   90.00
#
_symmetry.space_group_name_H-M   'P 1'
#
loop_
_entity.id
_entity.type
_entity.pdbx_description
1 polymer ?
#
loop_
_entity_poly.entity_id
_entity_poly.type
_entity_poly.pdbx_seq_one_letter_code
_entity_poly.pdbx_strand_id
1 'polypeptide(L)'
;MIMRELRGVPAAPGIAVGVVRRLAVVGPSGEEVAPERRAGERDRALAALERAARDLEALAERLTAEGRADDAEIVATGALMALDPALTQAVG
;
A
#
# COMPACT_ATOMS: atom_id res chain seq x y z
N MET A 1 7.29 -35.19 3.31
CA MET A 1 7.18 -33.78 3.75
C MET A 1 8.55 -33.35 4.26
N ILE A 2 9.18 -32.37 3.61
CA ILE A 2 10.54 -31.94 3.99
C ILE A 2 10.38 -30.79 4.98
N MET A 3 10.82 -31.00 6.22
CA MET A 3 10.89 -29.94 7.23
C MET A 3 12.12 -29.08 6.91
N ARG A 4 11.93 -27.77 6.86
CA ARG A 4 13.00 -26.81 6.59
C ARG A 4 13.04 -25.77 7.70
N GLU A 5 14.18 -25.67 8.37
CA GLU A 5 14.49 -24.58 9.29
C GLU A 5 14.93 -23.34 8.48
N LEU A 6 14.37 -22.18 8.82
CA LEU A 6 14.76 -20.88 8.25
C LEU A 6 15.41 -20.03 9.34
N ARG A 7 16.46 -19.27 8.99
CA ARG A 7 17.18 -18.38 9.90
C ARG A 7 17.12 -16.94 9.42
N GLY A 8 17.05 -16.00 10.35
CA GLY A 8 16.97 -14.55 10.07
C GLY A 8 17.34 -13.73 11.30
N VAL A 9 17.20 -12.40 11.19
CA VAL A 9 17.43 -11.46 12.31
C VAL A 9 16.11 -11.29 13.08
N PRO A 10 16.09 -11.50 14.42
CA PRO A 10 14.87 -11.34 15.19
C PRO A 10 14.47 -9.86 15.31
N ALA A 11 13.22 -9.55 14.99
CA ALA A 11 12.66 -8.20 15.13
C ALA A 11 11.91 -7.99 16.46
N ALA A 12 11.41 -9.07 17.07
CA ALA A 12 10.71 -9.07 18.36
C ALA A 12 10.94 -10.41 19.09
N PRO A 13 10.91 -10.44 20.43
CA PRO A 13 11.02 -11.68 21.20
C PRO A 13 9.72 -12.50 21.19
N GLY A 14 9.81 -13.81 21.39
CA GLY A 14 8.67 -14.71 21.57
C GLY A 14 8.69 -15.97 20.71
N ILE A 15 7.72 -16.86 20.93
CA ILE A 15 7.47 -18.08 20.13
C ILE A 15 6.03 -18.02 19.62
N ALA A 16 5.85 -18.20 18.31
CA ALA A 16 4.54 -18.27 17.67
C ALA A 16 4.32 -19.66 17.03
N VAL A 17 3.12 -20.21 17.20
CA VAL A 17 2.69 -21.48 16.57
C VAL A 17 1.31 -21.25 15.95
N GLY A 18 1.15 -21.54 14.67
CA GLY A 18 -0.10 -21.31 13.97
C GLY A 18 -0.02 -21.55 12.46
N VAL A 19 -1.08 -21.17 11.76
CA VAL A 19 -1.16 -21.26 10.30
C VAL A 19 -0.46 -20.08 9.63
N VAL A 20 0.13 -20.33 8.48
CA VAL A 20 0.79 -19.29 7.67
C VAL A 20 -0.23 -18.58 6.80
N ARG A 21 -0.36 -17.27 6.94
CA ARG A 21 -1.05 -16.41 5.97
C ARG A 21 -0.02 -15.86 4.98
N ARG A 22 -0.04 -16.35 3.74
CA ARG A 22 0.81 -15.83 2.67
C ARG A 22 0.22 -14.55 2.09
N LEU A 23 0.94 -13.44 2.23
CA LEU A 23 0.57 -12.18 1.58
C LEU A 23 0.96 -12.25 0.10
N ALA A 24 0.04 -11.85 -0.78
CA ALA A 24 0.33 -11.71 -2.21
C ALA A 24 1.13 -10.43 -2.43
N VAL A 25 2.24 -10.53 -3.15
CA VAL A 25 2.96 -9.37 -3.67
C VAL A 25 2.31 -9.03 -5.00
N VAL A 26 1.65 -7.87 -5.08
CA VAL A 26 1.21 -7.31 -6.37
C VAL A 26 2.43 -6.59 -6.94
N GLY A 27 3.03 -7.17 -7.99
CA GLY A 27 4.09 -6.51 -8.74
C GLY A 27 3.51 -5.43 -9.67
N PRO A 28 4.34 -4.45 -10.09
CA PRO A 28 3.93 -3.52 -11.13
C PRO A 28 3.59 -4.30 -12.40
N SER A 29 2.36 -4.16 -12.89
CA SER A 29 1.99 -4.58 -14.24
C SER A 29 2.13 -3.37 -15.16
N GLY A 30 3.13 -3.39 -16.03
CA GLY A 30 3.34 -2.35 -17.04
C GLY A 30 3.18 -2.94 -18.42
N GLU A 31 2.03 -2.76 -19.04
CA GLU A 31 1.89 -2.89 -20.49
C GLU A 31 1.94 -1.50 -21.11
N GLU A 32 2.54 -1.39 -22.29
CA GLU A 32 2.50 -0.12 -23.02
C GLU A 32 1.06 0.21 -23.41
N VAL A 33 0.63 1.42 -23.04
CA VAL A 33 -0.70 1.93 -23.36
C VAL A 33 -0.66 2.56 -24.76
N ALA A 34 -1.44 1.97 -25.68
CA ALA A 34 -1.65 2.52 -27.02
C ALA A 34 -2.18 3.97 -26.95
N PRO A 35 -1.75 4.87 -27.86
CA PRO A 35 -2.08 6.29 -27.81
C PRO A 35 -3.56 6.60 -27.59
N GLU A 36 -4.44 5.83 -28.22
CA GLU A 36 -5.90 6.02 -28.23
C GLU A 36 -6.52 5.72 -26.86
N ARG A 37 -5.83 4.95 -26.01
CA ARG A 37 -6.30 4.55 -24.67
C ARG A 37 -5.75 5.44 -23.56
N ARG A 38 -4.73 6.25 -23.83
CA ARG A 38 -3.98 6.99 -22.79
C ARG A 38 -4.85 7.93 -21.97
N ALA A 39 -5.79 8.63 -22.60
CA ALA A 39 -6.72 9.50 -21.87
C ALA A 39 -7.55 8.71 -20.83
N GLY A 40 -8.10 7.56 -21.22
CA GLY A 40 -8.86 6.71 -20.31
C GLY A 40 -8.02 6.08 -19.21
N GLU A 41 -6.77 5.67 -19.49
CA GLU A 41 -5.87 5.16 -18.45
C GLU A 41 -5.42 6.27 -17.49
N ARG A 42 -5.23 7.50 -17.98
CA ARG A 42 -4.94 8.68 -17.16
C ARG A 42 -6.07 8.94 -16.16
N ASP A 43 -7.32 8.96 -16.62
CA ASP A 43 -8.47 9.16 -15.74
C ASP A 43 -8.56 8.07 -14.66
N ARG A 44 -8.26 6.80 -15.02
CA ARG A 44 -8.21 5.70 -14.05
C ARG A 44 -7.08 5.85 -13.05
N ALA A 45 -5.90 6.30 -13.50
CA ALA A 45 -4.76 6.52 -12.62
C ALA A 45 -5.04 7.65 -11.62
N LEU A 46 -5.66 8.75 -12.06
CA LEU A 46 -6.09 9.84 -11.19
C LEU A 46 -7.14 9.36 -10.17
N ALA A 47 -8.17 8.64 -10.61
CA ALA A 47 -9.18 8.07 -9.72
C ALA A 47 -8.56 7.08 -8.70
N ALA A 48 -7.52 6.34 -9.10
CA ALA A 48 -6.80 5.44 -8.20
C ALA A 48 -6.01 6.18 -7.12
N LEU A 49 -5.37 7.32 -7.45
CA LEU A 49 -4.69 8.17 -6.47
C LEU A 49 -5.67 8.72 -5.43
N GLU A 50 -6.82 9.25 -5.88
CA GLU A 50 -7.86 9.72 -4.97
C GLU A 50 -8.42 8.60 -4.07
N ARG A 51 -8.61 7.41 -4.64
CA ARG A 51 -9.06 6.23 -3.87
C ARG A 51 -8.01 5.82 -2.84
N ALA A 52 -6.73 5.84 -3.19
CA ALA A 52 -5.64 5.52 -2.28
C ALA A 52 -5.58 6.51 -1.11
N ALA A 53 -5.76 7.81 -1.35
CA ALA A 53 -5.83 8.82 -0.30
C ALA A 53 -6.93 8.49 0.72
N ARG A 54 -8.16 8.23 0.25
CA ARG A 54 -9.30 7.87 1.11
C ARG A 54 -9.07 6.58 1.89
N ASP A 55 -8.54 5.54 1.25
CA ASP A 55 -8.24 4.27 1.91
C ASP A 55 -7.19 4.43 3.02
N LEU A 56 -6.20 5.29 2.81
CA LEU A 56 -5.14 5.59 3.78
C LEU A 56 -5.66 6.46 4.94
N GLU A 57 -6.48 7.47 4.67
CA GLU A 57 -7.16 8.27 5.72
C GLU A 57 -8.00 7.39 6.64
N ALA A 58 -8.86 6.54 6.07
CA ALA A 58 -9.69 5.61 6.84
C ALA A 58 -8.85 4.62 7.66
N LEU A 59 -7.68 4.21 7.15
CA LEU A 59 -6.76 3.35 7.90
C LEU A 59 -6.11 4.11 9.08
N ALA A 60 -5.69 5.36 8.88
CA ALA A 60 -5.11 6.19 9.94
C ALA A 60 -6.13 6.45 11.07
N GLU A 61 -7.38 6.73 10.72
CA GLU A 61 -8.48 6.89 11.69
C GLU A 61 -8.68 5.62 12.52
N ARG A 62 -8.72 4.46 11.86
CA ARG A 62 -8.83 3.16 12.55
C ARG A 62 -7.66 2.90 13.50
N LEU A 63 -6.43 3.14 13.05
CA LEU A 63 -5.23 2.96 13.89
C LEU A 63 -5.26 3.88 15.11
N THR A 64 -5.72 5.12 14.93
CA THR A 64 -5.93 6.06 16.04
C THR A 64 -6.95 5.52 17.04
N ALA A 65 -8.09 5.02 16.56
CA ALA A 65 -9.13 4.41 17.41
C ALA A 65 -8.64 3.15 18.14
N GLU A 66 -7.69 2.41 17.56
CA GLU A 66 -7.03 1.25 18.15
C GLU A 66 -5.90 1.62 19.15
N GLY A 67 -5.65 2.91 19.39
CA GLY A 67 -4.61 3.39 20.31
C GLY A 67 -3.19 3.36 19.74
N ARG A 68 -3.05 3.27 18.41
CA ARG A 68 -1.77 3.19 17.68
C ARG A 68 -1.45 4.50 16.97
N ALA A 69 -1.33 5.59 17.74
CA ALA A 69 -1.16 6.93 17.20
C ALA A 69 0.10 7.09 16.33
N ASP A 70 1.23 6.52 16.74
CA ASP A 70 2.50 6.60 16.00
C ASP A 70 2.38 5.93 14.61
N ASP A 71 1.70 4.79 14.53
CA ASP A 71 1.43 4.11 13.26
C ASP A 71 0.44 4.91 12.40
N ALA A 72 -0.55 5.55 13.02
CA ALA A 72 -1.53 6.38 12.33
C ALA A 72 -0.88 7.59 11.65
N GLU A 73 0.10 8.24 12.29
CA GLU A 73 0.85 9.36 11.72
C GLU A 73 1.60 8.96 10.43
N ILE A 74 2.26 7.80 10.47
CA ILE A 74 2.96 7.23 9.30
C ILE A 74 1.99 7.04 8.13
N VAL A 75 0.81 6.46 8.40
CA VAL A 75 -0.21 6.21 7.37
C VAL A 75 -0.82 7.50 6.84
N ALA A 76 -1.12 8.47 7.71
CA ALA A 76 -1.67 9.76 7.34
C ALA A 76 -0.74 10.53 6.40
N THR A 77 0.57 10.44 6.62
CA THR A 77 1.57 11.00 5.71
C THR A 77 1.44 10.40 4.30
N GLY A 78 1.15 9.10 4.19
CA GLY A 78 0.90 8.43 2.90
C GLY A 78 -0.33 8.99 2.17
N ALA A 79 -1.39 9.36 2.89
CA ALA A 79 -2.56 9.99 2.29
C ALA A 79 -2.23 11.36 1.67
N LEU A 80 -1.41 12.16 2.36
CA LEU A 80 -0.91 13.43 1.83
C LEU A 80 -0.09 13.23 0.55
N MET A 81 0.76 12.20 0.50
CA MET A 81 1.52 11.87 -0.70
C MET A 81 0.61 11.48 -1.87
N ALA A 82 -0.45 10.71 -1.62
CA ALA A 82 -1.40 10.30 -2.67
C ALA A 82 -2.13 11.49 -3.32
N LEU A 83 -2.26 12.60 -2.60
CA LEU A 83 -2.85 13.86 -3.08
C LEU A 83 -1.80 14.87 -3.59
N ASP A 84 -0.52 14.51 -3.62
CA ASP A 84 0.55 15.40 -4.07
C ASP A 84 0.29 15.85 -5.53
N PRO A 85 0.19 17.16 -5.80
CA PRO A 85 0.05 17.68 -7.16
C PRO A 85 1.15 17.20 -8.12
N ALA A 86 2.35 16.90 -7.63
CA ALA A 86 3.43 16.36 -8.45
C ALA A 86 3.10 14.96 -9.02
N LEU A 87 2.40 14.11 -8.26
CA LEU A 87 1.95 12.80 -8.75
C LEU A 87 0.83 12.96 -9.78
N THR A 88 -0.13 13.84 -9.52
CA THR A 88 -1.19 14.17 -10.47
C THR A 88 -0.62 14.71 -11.80
N GLN A 89 0.43 15.53 -11.73
CA GLN A 89 1.14 16.04 -12.91
C GLN A 89 1.98 14.96 -13.61
N ALA A 90 2.56 14.01 -12.89
CA ALA A 90 3.34 12.91 -13.46
C ALA A 90 2.47 11.88 -14.20
N VAL A 91 1.19 11.78 -13.85
CA VAL A 91 0.16 11.04 -14.60
C VAL A 91 -0.26 11.79 -15.88
N GLY A 92 0.32 12.98 -16.12
CA GLY A 92 -0.04 13.93 -17.17
C GLY A 92 0.68 13.82 -18.49
#